data_AF-A0A6J4BXB8-F1
#
_entry.id   AF-A0A6J4BXB8-F1
#
_cell.length_a   1.000
_cell.length_b   1.000
_cell.length_c   1.000
_cell.angle_alpha   90.00
_cell.angle_beta   90.00
_cell.angle_gamma   90.00
#
_symmetry.space_group_name_H-M   'P 1'
#
loop_
_entity.id
_entity.type
_entity.pdbx_description
1 polymer ?
#
loop_
_entity_poly.entity_id
_entity_poly.type
_entity_poly.pdbx_seq_one_letter_code
_entity_poly.pdbx_strand_id
1 'polypeptide(L)' 'MTDDEKLAQRRWFVLVIVRLAGVAGALLGLILIARAHDLGPKILGTAIVLSAMAMIATVPRSLAHRWRSPPQ' A
#
# COMPACT_ATOMS: atom_id res chain seq x y z
N MET A 1 -5.11 25.05 15.10
CA MET A 1 -5.04 24.29 13.84
C MET A 1 -6.06 24.83 12.87
N THR A 2 -5.60 25.49 11.82
CA THR A 2 -6.44 25.95 10.71
C THR A 2 -6.97 24.74 9.93
N ASP A 3 -8.02 24.93 9.14
CA ASP A 3 -8.62 23.83 8.39
C ASP A 3 -7.69 23.27 7.31
N ASP A 4 -6.77 24.09 6.79
CA ASP A 4 -5.71 23.67 5.88
C ASP A 4 -4.70 22.72 6.54
N GLU A 5 -4.32 22.98 7.79
CA GLU A 5 -3.43 22.09 8.55
C GLU A 5 -4.07 20.74 8.81
N LYS A 6 -5.38 20.71 9.12
CA LYS A 6 -6.15 19.46 9.29
C LYS A 6 -6.20 18.67 7.98
N LEU A 7 -6.38 19.35 6.84
CA LEU A 7 -6.38 18.71 5.53
C LEU A 7 -5.01 18.12 5.18
N ALA A 8 -3.93 18.86 5.42
CA ALA A 8 -2.56 18.40 5.19
C ALA A 8 -2.22 17.18 6.06
N GLN A 9 -2.58 17.21 7.34
CA GLN A 9 -2.36 16.10 8.27
C GLN A 9 -3.10 14.84 7.82
N ARG A 10 -4.36 14.98 7.37
CA ARG A 10 -5.17 13.85 6.91
C ARG A 10 -4.58 13.21 5.64
N ARG A 11 -4.09 14.01 4.69
CA ARG A 11 -3.37 13.52 3.49
C ARG A 11 -2.11 12.75 3.86
N TRP A 12 -1.31 13.32 4.77
CA TRP A 12 -0.10 12.66 5.27
C TRP A 12 -0.41 11.32 5.95
N PHE A 13 -1.44 11.29 6.79
CA PHE A 13 -1.84 10.07 7.51
C PHE A 13 -2.25 8.96 6.54
N VAL A 14 -3.01 9.29 5.48
CA VAL A 14 -3.39 8.30 4.47
C VAL A 14 -2.16 7.76 3.73
N LEU A 15 -1.19 8.61 3.35
CA LEU A 15 0.05 8.15 2.71
C LEU A 15 0.84 7.19 3.61
N VAL A 16 0.92 7.49 4.91
CA VAL A 16 1.61 6.66 5.90
C VAL A 16 0.91 5.31 6.09
N ILE A 17 -0.41 5.30 6.27
CA ILE A 17 -1.20 4.07 6.39
C ILE A 17 -1.02 3.18 5.15
N VAL A 18 -1.06 3.75 3.96
CA VAL A 18 -0.92 3.00 2.70
C VAL A 18 0.46 2.34 2.59
N ARG A 19 1.52 3.05 2.99
CA ARG A 19 2.88 2.48 3.04
C ARG A 19 2.96 1.35 4.06
N LEU A 20 2.41 1.55 5.26
CA LEU A 20 2.38 0.55 6.33
C LEU A 20 1.61 -0.72 5.92
N ALA A 21 0.41 -0.58 5.37
CA ALA A 21 -0.40 -1.68 4.86
C ALA A 21 0.36 -2.48 3.78
N GLY A 22 1.11 -1.76 2.96
CA GLY A 22 2.04 -2.32 2.00
C GLY A 22 3.12 -3.21 2.56
N VAL A 23 3.92 -2.65 3.48
CA VAL A 23 5.00 -3.38 4.14
C VAL A 23 4.43 -4.59 4.89
N ALA A 24 3.31 -4.44 5.57
CA ALA A 24 2.61 -5.54 6.22
C ALA A 24 2.20 -6.65 5.23
N GLY A 25 1.65 -6.28 4.07
CA GLY A 25 1.30 -7.23 3.01
C GLY A 25 2.51 -7.97 2.44
N ALA A 26 3.63 -7.27 2.22
CA ALA A 26 4.88 -7.87 1.76
C ALA A 26 5.45 -8.86 2.79
N LEU A 27 5.45 -8.49 4.08
CA LEU A 27 5.90 -9.38 5.17
C LEU A 27 5.01 -10.61 5.30
N LEU A 28 3.68 -10.46 5.22
CA LEU A 28 2.76 -11.60 5.26
C LEU A 28 2.99 -12.58 4.11
N GLY A 29 3.15 -12.06 2.89
CA GLY A 29 3.44 -12.90 1.73
C GLY A 29 4.82 -13.58 1.81
N LEU A 30 5.83 -12.88 2.34
CA LEU A 30 7.16 -13.46 2.60
C LEU A 30 7.08 -14.60 3.64
N ILE A 31 6.36 -14.40 4.74
CA ILE A 31 6.14 -15.44 5.77
C ILE A 31 5.42 -16.64 5.16
N LEU A 32 4.42 -16.42 4.30
CA LEU A 32 3.69 -17.50 3.64
C LEU A 32 4.60 -18.32 2.71
N ILE A 33 5.48 -17.66 1.95
CA ILE A 33 6.49 -18.34 1.10
C ILE A 33 7.50 -19.11 1.96
N ALA A 34 7.98 -18.51 3.04
CA ALA A 34 8.99 -19.11 3.91
C ALA A 34 8.48 -20.36 4.65
N ARG A 35 7.17 -20.43 4.95
CA ARG A 35 6.56 -21.58 5.63
C ARG A 35 6.04 -22.66 4.68
N ALA A 36 6.03 -22.40 3.38
CA ALA A 36 5.41 -23.29 2.40
C ALA A 36 6.37 -24.42 1.96
N HIS A 37 6.04 -25.66 2.35
CA HIS A 37 6.73 -26.86 1.87
C HIS A 37 6.28 -27.30 0.47
N ASP A 38 5.02 -27.02 0.10
CA ASP A 38 4.45 -27.34 -1.21
C ASP A 38 4.46 -26.17 -2.20
N LEU A 39 4.41 -26.49 -3.50
CA LEU A 39 4.43 -25.50 -4.59
C LEU A 39 3.16 -24.63 -4.66
N GLY A 40 1.98 -25.18 -4.34
CA GLY A 40 0.71 -24.44 -4.37
C GLY A 40 0.67 -23.23 -3.41
N PRO A 41 0.96 -23.42 -2.11
CA PRO A 41 1.04 -22.32 -1.14
C PRO A 41 2.11 -21.27 -1.48
N LYS A 42 3.22 -21.66 -2.13
CA LYS A 42 4.23 -20.71 -2.63
C LYS A 42 3.69 -19.76 -3.69
N ILE A 43 2.90 -20.27 -4.64
CA ILE A 43 2.27 -19.45 -5.68
C ILE A 43 1.28 -18.46 -5.06
N LEU A 44 0.47 -18.92 -4.10
CA LEU A 44 -0.48 -18.06 -3.39
C LEU A 44 0.24 -16.95 -2.60
N GLY A 45 1.33 -17.30 -1.90
CA GLY A 45 2.18 -16.32 -1.22
C GLY A 45 2.76 -15.29 -2.17
N THR A 46 3.25 -15.72 -3.33
CA THR A 46 3.79 -14.83 -4.37
C THR A 46 2.71 -13.90 -4.92
N ALA A 47 1.51 -14.41 -5.18
CA ALA A 47 0.37 -13.61 -5.66
C ALA A 47 -0.07 -12.55 -4.62
N ILE A 48 -0.02 -12.87 -3.33
CA ILE A 48 -0.31 -11.93 -2.24
C ILE A 48 0.78 -10.84 -2.17
N VAL A 49 2.07 -11.20 -2.25
CA VAL A 49 3.16 -10.21 -2.30
C VAL A 49 2.99 -9.27 -3.49
N LEU A 50 2.75 -9.81 -4.69
CA LEU A 50 2.55 -9.02 -5.90
C LEU A 50 1.33 -8.10 -5.78
N SER A 51 0.22 -8.58 -5.22
CA SER A 51 -0.97 -7.77 -4.97
C SER A 51 -0.71 -6.65 -3.96
N ALA A 52 0.04 -6.94 -2.88
CA ALA A 52 0.44 -5.95 -1.89
C ALA A 52 1.36 -4.87 -2.50
N MET A 53 2.37 -5.26 -3.28
CA MET A 53 3.23 -4.34 -4.01
C MET A 53 2.44 -3.49 -5.00
N ALA A 54 1.49 -4.08 -5.74
CA ALA A 54 0.61 -3.34 -6.63
C ALA A 54 -0.21 -2.30 -5.86
N MET A 55 -0.73 -2.64 -4.67
CA MET A 55 -1.49 -1.74 -3.82
C MET A 55 -0.62 -0.57 -3.30
N ILE A 56 0.62 -0.84 -2.89
CA ILE A 56 1.60 0.20 -2.49
C ILE A 56 1.92 1.15 -3.62
N ALA A 57 2.01 0.65 -4.85
CA ALA A 57 2.37 1.47 -6.00
C ALA A 57 1.16 2.26 -6.54
N THR A 58 -0.02 1.65 -6.59
CA THR A 58 -1.22 2.25 -7.20
C THR A 58 -1.95 3.20 -6.28
N VAL A 59 -2.09 2.89 -4.99
CA VAL A 59 -2.88 3.73 -4.07
C VAL A 59 -2.29 5.13 -3.87
N PRO A 60 -1.00 5.32 -3.51
CA PRO A 60 -0.45 6.67 -3.34
C PRO A 60 -0.34 7.39 -4.69
N ARG A 61 -0.16 6.67 -5.80
CA ARG A 61 -0.14 7.26 -7.14
C ARG A 61 -1.53 7.76 -7.55
N SER A 62 -2.60 7.01 -7.26
CA SER A 62 -3.98 7.44 -7.52
C SER A 62 -4.40 8.56 -6.58
N LEU A 63 -3.97 8.52 -5.31
CA LEU A 63 -4.21 9.60 -4.35
C LEU A 63 -3.50 10.89 -4.74
N ALA A 64 -2.23 10.80 -5.15
CA ALA A 64 -1.47 11.93 -5.65
C ALA A 64 -2.11 12.50 -6.93
N HIS A 65 -2.66 11.65 -7.80
CA HIS A 65 -3.39 12.10 -8.98
C HIS A 65 -4.72 12.78 -8.61
N ARG A 66 -5.44 12.25 -7.61
CA ARG A 66 -6.71 12.83 -7.11
C ARG A 66 -6.54 14.14 -6.37
N TRP A 67 -5.42 14.32 -5.65
CA TRP A 67 -5.11 15.58 -4.97
C TRP A 67 -4.48 16.61 -5.89
N ARG A 68 -4.14 16.23 -7.13
CA ARG A 68 -3.86 17.16 -8.21
C ARG A 68 -5.18 17.67 -8.78
N SER A 69 -5.82 18.58 -8.05
CA SER A 69 -6.91 19.39 -8.58
C SER A 69 -6.34 20.37 -9.64
N PRO A 70 -7.19 20.86 -10.57
CA PRO A 70 -6.87 21.06 -11.99
C PRO A 70 -5.81 22.13 -12.27
N PRO A 71 -5.09 22.02 -13.41
CA PRO A 71 -4.33 23.13 -13.94
C PRO A 71 -5.30 24.30 -14.17
N GLN A 72 -5.04 25.40 -13.48
CA GLN A 72 -5.57 26.72 -13.83
C GLN A 72 -5.02 27.14 -15.19
#